data_AF-A0A8W8KE99-F1
#
_entry.id   AF-A0A8W8KE99-F1
#
_cell.length_a   1.000
_cell.length_b   1.000
_cell.length_c   1.000
_cell.angle_alpha   90.00
_cell.angle_beta   90.00
_cell.angle_gamma   90.00
#
_symmetry.space_group_name_H-M   'P 1'
#
loop_
_entity.id
_entity.type
_entity.pdbx_description
1 polymer ?
#
loop_
_entity_poly.entity_id
_entity_poly.type
_entity_poly.pdbx_seq_one_letter_code
_entity_poly.pdbx_strand_id
1 'polypeptide(L)'
;MKHLTVTLVVLVLVIYLSHDLSKHSASAIPALMLCNGKCFNGGTILMPTSIFGYCHCLCRNGFAGPRCEIPPKNRKLRMMYLLKKLRSR
;
A
#
# COMPACT_ATOMS: atom_id res chain seq x y z
N MET A 1 41.00 16.16 -37.91
CA MET A 1 39.96 17.10 -37.41
C MET A 1 38.53 16.57 -37.56
N LYS A 2 38.17 15.82 -38.62
CA LYS A 2 36.80 15.29 -38.84
C LYS A 2 36.36 14.17 -37.87
N HIS A 3 37.27 13.34 -37.38
CA HIS A 3 36.95 12.29 -36.41
C HIS A 3 36.58 12.85 -35.02
N LEU A 4 37.22 13.94 -34.59
CA LEU A 4 36.98 14.53 -33.28
C LEU A 4 35.58 15.16 -33.18
N THR A 5 35.10 15.79 -34.27
CA THR A 5 33.76 16.35 -34.33
C THR A 5 32.68 15.26 -34.35
N VAL A 6 32.92 14.14 -35.04
CA VAL A 6 31.99 13.00 -35.04
C VAL A 6 31.86 12.39 -33.64
N THR A 7 32.97 12.19 -32.92
CA THR A 7 32.93 11.65 -31.55
C THR A 7 32.16 12.55 -30.60
N LEU A 8 32.34 13.87 -30.68
CA LEU A 8 31.61 14.84 -29.85
C LEU A 8 30.10 14.82 -30.12
N VAL A 9 29.69 14.75 -31.39
CA VAL A 9 28.26 14.70 -31.77
C VAL A 9 27.59 13.43 -31.26
N VAL A 10 28.26 12.28 -31.36
CA VAL A 10 27.73 11.00 -30.84
C VAL A 10 27.60 11.06 -29.32
N LEU A 11 28.58 11.63 -28.62
CA LEU A 11 28.57 11.72 -27.16
C LEU A 11 27.44 12.61 -26.65
N VAL A 12 27.21 13.75 -27.32
CA VAL A 12 26.10 14.65 -27.03
C VAL A 12 24.76 13.94 -27.31
N LEU A 13 24.61 13.25 -28.44
CA LEU A 13 23.38 12.51 -28.77
C LEU A 13 23.07 11.43 -27.72
N VAL A 14 24.09 10.68 -27.28
CA VAL A 14 23.94 9.67 -26.22
C VAL A 14 23.49 10.31 -24.91
N ILE A 15 24.07 11.45 -24.51
CA ILE A 15 23.66 12.17 -23.28
C ILE A 15 22.20 12.66 -23.40
N TYR A 16 21.83 13.25 -24.54
CA TYR A 16 20.45 13.71 -24.80
C TYR A 16 19.44 12.56 -24.75
N LEU A 17 19.75 11.42 -25.38
CA LEU A 17 18.88 10.24 -25.37
C LEU A 17 18.82 9.55 -24.00
N SER A 18 19.87 9.66 -23.18
CA SER A 18 19.93 9.08 -21.84
C SER A 18 19.15 9.90 -20.79
N HIS A 19 18.96 11.20 -21.03
CA HIS A 19 18.27 12.11 -20.10
C HIS A 19 16.74 11.94 -20.05
N ASP A 20 16.15 11.17 -20.97
CA ASP A 20 14.70 10.91 -21.00
C ASP A 20 14.28 9.78 -20.05
N LEU A 21 15.20 8.91 -19.64
CA LEU A 21 14.88 7.71 -18.83
C LEU A 21 14.76 7.97 -17.32
N SER A 22 14.97 9.21 -16.85
CA SER A 22 14.88 9.56 -15.42
C SER A 22 13.58 10.26 -15.01
N LYS A 23 12.65 10.51 -15.94
CA LYS A 23 11.40 11.23 -15.62
C LYS A 23 10.22 10.33 -15.24
N HIS A 24 10.39 9.01 -15.29
CA HIS A 24 9.34 8.03 -14.94
C HIS A 24 9.54 7.35 -13.57
N SER A 25 10.34 7.92 -12.68
CA SER A 25 10.15 7.69 -11.24
C SER A 25 9.12 8.67 -10.69
N ALA A 26 7.91 8.67 -11.29
CA ALA A 26 6.74 8.93 -10.48
C ALA A 26 6.72 7.80 -9.47
N SER A 27 7.25 8.07 -8.28
CA SER A 27 7.25 7.18 -7.13
C SER A 27 5.79 6.86 -6.82
N ALA A 28 5.24 5.86 -7.51
CA ALA A 28 4.12 5.10 -7.01
C ALA A 28 4.67 4.36 -5.80
N ILE A 29 4.78 5.07 -4.67
CA ILE A 29 4.90 4.44 -3.37
C ILE A 29 3.72 3.48 -3.36
N PRO A 30 3.96 2.15 -3.33
CA PRO A 30 2.85 1.21 -3.30
C PRO A 30 1.95 1.64 -2.16
N ALA A 31 0.64 1.75 -2.34
CA ALA A 31 -0.28 2.11 -1.25
C ALA A 31 -0.07 1.21 0.00
N LEU A 32 0.46 0.00 -0.24
CA LEU A 32 0.93 -0.95 0.77
C LEU A 32 2.01 -0.39 1.72
N MET A 33 2.90 0.49 1.25
CA MET A 33 3.93 1.17 2.06
C MET A 33 3.34 2.27 2.95
N LEU A 34 2.24 2.93 2.55
CA LEU A 34 1.54 3.87 3.44
C LEU A 34 0.78 3.13 4.55
N CYS A 35 0.32 1.91 4.27
CA CYS A 35 -0.55 1.16 5.16
C CYS A 35 0.17 -0.04 5.81
N ASN A 36 1.09 0.24 6.74
CA ASN A 36 1.83 -0.79 7.48
C ASN A 36 1.02 -1.45 8.62
N GLY A 37 -0.30 -1.27 8.68
CA GLY A 37 -1.15 -1.68 9.79
C GLY A 37 -1.91 -2.99 9.52
N LYS A 38 -1.63 -4.07 10.26
CA LYS A 38 -2.47 -5.28 10.26
C LYS A 38 -3.85 -5.02 10.91
N CYS A 39 -4.93 -5.43 10.25
CA CYS A 39 -6.28 -5.51 10.82
C CYS A 39 -6.50 -6.87 11.52
N PHE A 40 -7.12 -6.86 12.70
CA PHE A 40 -7.40 -8.06 13.49
C PHE A 40 -8.79 -8.64 13.16
N ASN A 41 -9.05 -9.86 13.67
CA ASN A 41 -10.36 -10.52 13.65
C ASN A 41 -11.01 -10.62 12.25
N GLY A 42 -10.18 -10.77 11.21
CA GLY A 42 -10.64 -10.88 9.82
C GLY A 42 -11.10 -9.54 9.20
N GLY A 43 -10.70 -8.41 9.78
CA GLY A 43 -10.85 -7.10 9.16
C GLY A 43 -10.01 -6.95 7.90
N THR A 44 -10.45 -6.06 7.02
CA THR A 44 -9.78 -5.79 5.73
C THR A 44 -9.24 -4.36 5.75
N ILE A 45 -8.00 -4.18 5.30
CA ILE A 45 -7.40 -2.86 5.21
C ILE A 45 -7.98 -2.11 4.01
N LEU A 46 -8.42 -0.87 4.22
CA LEU A 46 -8.89 0.00 3.17
C LEU A 46 -7.78 1.00 2.84
N MET A 47 -7.32 0.94 1.59
CA MET A 47 -6.34 1.89 1.05
C MET A 47 -7.03 3.21 0.73
N PRO A 48 -6.44 4.36 1.10
CA PRO A 48 -6.96 5.64 0.67
C PRO A 48 -6.79 5.80 -0.86
N THR A 49 -7.74 6.48 -1.49
CA THR A 49 -7.67 6.85 -2.92
C THR A 49 -6.86 8.13 -3.17
N SER A 50 -6.52 8.87 -2.11
CA SER A 50 -5.72 10.10 -2.15
C SER A 50 -4.42 9.91 -1.39
N ILE A 51 -3.35 10.57 -1.84
CA ILE A 51 -2.04 10.59 -1.18
C ILE A 51 -2.07 11.21 0.24
N PHE A 52 -3.09 12.02 0.53
CA PHE A 52 -3.32 12.61 1.86
C PHE A 52 -4.33 11.81 2.70
N GLY A 53 -4.83 10.68 2.18
CA GLY A 53 -5.78 9.85 2.91
C GLY A 53 -5.11 8.95 3.95
N TYR A 54 -5.89 8.52 4.94
CA TYR A 54 -5.44 7.63 6.00
C TYR A 54 -5.94 6.19 5.78
N CYS A 55 -5.09 5.24 6.12
CA CYS A 55 -5.44 3.82 6.14
C CYS A 55 -6.37 3.52 7.31
N HIS A 56 -7.42 2.75 7.08
CA HIS A 56 -8.31 2.30 8.14
C HIS A 56 -8.78 0.87 7.90
N CYS A 57 -9.13 0.17 8.97
CA CYS A 57 -9.62 -1.19 8.90
C CYS A 57 -11.15 -1.22 8.78
N LEU A 58 -11.65 -1.94 7.79
CA LEU A 58 -13.05 -2.34 7.72
C LEU A 58 -13.26 -3.58 8.59
N CYS A 59 -14.01 -3.42 9.69
CA CYS A 59 -14.24 -4.49 10.66
C CYS A 59 -15.45 -5.36 10.30
N ARG A 60 -15.29 -6.68 10.41
CA ARG A 60 -16.38 -7.65 10.23
C ARG A 60 -17.10 -7.92 11.56
N ASN A 61 -18.32 -8.46 11.49
CA ASN A 61 -19.05 -9.10 12.60
C ASN A 61 -19.20 -8.24 13.88
N GLY A 62 -19.35 -6.93 13.74
CA GLY A 62 -19.55 -6.01 14.87
C GLY A 62 -18.29 -5.75 15.71
N PHE A 63 -17.12 -6.16 15.24
CA PHE A 63 -15.84 -5.71 15.80
C PHE A 63 -15.62 -4.22 15.52
N ALA A 64 -14.85 -3.57 16.38
CA ALA A 64 -14.59 -2.13 16.30
C ALA A 64 -13.14 -1.80 16.70
N GLY A 65 -12.82 -0.50 16.68
CA GLY A 65 -11.48 0.02 16.94
C GLY A 65 -10.68 0.23 15.64
N PRO A 66 -9.60 1.02 15.68
CA PRO A 66 -8.80 1.35 14.50
C PRO A 66 -8.27 0.11 13.76
N ARG A 67 -8.07 -1.00 14.46
CA ARG A 67 -7.54 -2.26 13.93
C ARG A 67 -8.48 -3.44 14.15
N CYS A 68 -9.76 -3.22 14.45
CA CYS A 68 -10.75 -4.26 14.72
C CYS A 68 -10.44 -5.17 15.93
N GLU A 69 -9.74 -4.62 16.92
CA GLU A 69 -9.35 -5.30 18.16
C GLU A 69 -10.49 -5.37 19.20
N ILE A 70 -11.46 -4.47 19.10
CA ILE A 70 -12.57 -4.39 20.06
C ILE A 70 -13.65 -5.39 19.68
N PRO A 71 -14.01 -6.33 20.56
CA PRO A 71 -15.05 -7.33 20.27
C PRO A 71 -16.46 -6.72 20.25
N PRO A 72 -17.42 -7.36 19.57
CA PRO A 72 -18.80 -6.89 19.50
C PRO A 72 -19.45 -6.82 20.88
N LYS A 73 -20.14 -5.70 21.15
CA LYS A 73 -20.97 -5.54 22.38
C LYS A 73 -22.20 -6.44 22.39
N ASN A 74 -22.70 -6.84 21.22
CA ASN A 74 -23.86 -7.71 21.11
C ASN A 74 -23.52 -9.13 21.61
N ARG A 75 -24.23 -9.58 22.65
CA ARG A 75 -24.02 -10.90 23.28
C ARG A 75 -24.08 -12.06 22.29
N LYS A 76 -24.98 -12.03 21.31
CA LYS A 76 -25.11 -13.06 20.28
C LYS A 76 -23.87 -13.10 19.36
N LEU A 77 -23.41 -11.95 18.89
CA LEU A 77 -22.20 -11.85 18.05
C LEU A 77 -20.95 -12.27 18.82
N ARG A 78 -20.84 -11.89 20.09
CA ARG A 78 -19.71 -12.26 20.96
C ARG A 78 -19.65 -13.77 21.19
N MET A 79 -20.79 -14.41 21.46
CA MET A 79 -20.86 -15.87 21.59
C MET A 79 -20.43 -16.57 20.29
N MET A 80 -20.94 -16.10 19.14
CA MET A 80 -20.59 -16.66 17.83
C MET A 80 -19.08 -16.54 17.51
N TYR A 81 -18.43 -15.43 17.90
CA TYR A 81 -16.97 -15.30 17.80
C TYR A 81 -16.23 -16.31 18.69
N LEU A 82 -16.63 -16.44 19.95
CA LEU A 82 -16.01 -17.40 20.87
C LEU A 82 -16.14 -18.83 20.35
N LEU A 83 -17.30 -19.22 19.83
CA LEU A 83 -17.50 -20.53 19.21
C LEU A 83 -16.57 -20.75 18.00
N LYS A 84 -16.42 -19.75 17.12
CA LYS A 84 -15.44 -19.82 16.02
C LYS A 84 -14.01 -19.97 16.53
N LYS A 85 -13.66 -19.25 17.60
CA LYS A 85 -12.32 -19.28 18.19
C LYS A 85 -12.02 -20.63 18.85
N LEU A 86 -13.00 -21.24 19.51
CA LEU A 86 -12.89 -22.59 20.07
C LEU A 86 -12.75 -23.67 18.98
N ARG A 87 -13.47 -23.52 17.86
CA ARG A 87 -13.37 -24.45 16.71
C ARG A 87 -12.03 -24.38 15.96
N SER A 88 -11.31 -23.26 16.07
CA SER A 88 -10.04 -23.04 15.37
C SER A 88 -8.82 -23.53 16.16
N ARG A 89 -9.02 -24.16 17.31
CA ARG A 89 -8.00 -24.85 18.11
C ARG A 89 -8.18 -26.34 17.96
#